data_AF-A0A495TRK4-F1
#
_entry.id   AF-A0A495TRK4-F1
#
_cell.length_a   1.000
_cell.length_b   1.000
_cell.length_c   1.000
_cell.angle_alpha   90.00
_cell.angle_beta   90.00
_cell.angle_gamma   90.00
#
_symmetry.space_group_name_H-M   'P 1'
#
loop_
_entity.id
_entity.type
_entity.pdbx_description
1 polymer ?
#
loop_
_entity_poly.entity_id
_entity_poly.type
_entity_poly.pdbx_seq_one_letter_code
_entity_poly.pdbx_strand_id
1 'polypeptide(L)'
;MDQASPQCMDDDSSLVSYRHRPDECLPKVVVHFSVLPGATLTWRVDANSTLAVQGARVWLTRVSSPYDHWLAPGDEFRLQRGERVWLSTEGEAAARVSLSSLLPARRGVIARWLGRLAWLSIGTPTAR
;
A
#
# COMPACT_ATOMS: atom_id res chain seq x y z
N MET A 1 17.12 -64.07 -23.28
CA MET A 1 15.82 -63.40 -23.07
C MET A 1 16.00 -62.71 -21.74
N ASP A 2 16.71 -61.59 -21.72
CA ASP A 2 17.11 -60.94 -20.47
C ASP A 2 16.99 -59.43 -20.66
N GLN A 3 15.86 -58.97 -20.16
CA GLN A 3 15.48 -57.60 -19.92
C GLN A 3 16.46 -56.97 -18.92
N ALA A 4 17.00 -55.80 -19.24
CA ALA A 4 17.31 -54.79 -18.24
C ALA A 4 17.16 -53.41 -18.87
N SER A 5 16.10 -52.75 -18.45
CA SER A 5 15.58 -51.45 -18.87
C SER A 5 16.55 -50.29 -18.67
N PRO A 6 16.33 -49.17 -19.40
CA PRO A 6 17.18 -47.99 -19.38
C PRO A 6 17.29 -47.36 -17.99
N GLN A 7 18.47 -46.79 -17.72
CA GLN A 7 18.69 -45.86 -16.61
C GLN A 7 17.75 -44.66 -16.76
N CYS A 8 16.66 -44.68 -15.99
CA CYS A 8 15.94 -43.46 -15.62
C CYS A 8 16.72 -42.85 -14.44
N MET A 9 17.55 -41.84 -14.71
CA MET A 9 17.94 -40.90 -13.66
C MET A 9 16.67 -40.12 -13.30
N ASP A 10 16.10 -40.41 -12.13
CA ASP A 10 15.07 -39.56 -11.56
C ASP A 10 15.69 -38.19 -11.26
N ASP A 11 15.21 -37.20 -12.00
CA ASP A 11 15.57 -35.80 -11.96
C ASP A 11 15.20 -35.20 -10.59
N ASP A 12 16.18 -35.05 -9.70
CA ASP A 12 16.06 -34.35 -8.41
C ASP A 12 15.97 -32.81 -8.60
N SER A 13 15.21 -32.37 -9.59
CA SER A 13 14.95 -30.95 -9.88
C SER A 13 13.64 -30.43 -9.28
N SER A 14 12.92 -31.25 -8.50
CA SER A 14 11.64 -30.84 -7.90
C SER A 14 11.78 -29.92 -6.67
N LEU A 15 13.00 -29.71 -6.16
CA LEU A 15 13.24 -28.88 -4.97
C LEU A 15 13.32 -27.37 -5.25
N VAL A 16 13.20 -26.92 -6.50
CA VAL A 16 13.29 -25.47 -6.84
C VAL A 16 11.90 -24.81 -6.98
N SER A 17 10.82 -25.58 -6.83
CA SER A 17 9.46 -25.17 -7.20
C SER A 17 8.53 -24.75 -6.05
N TYR A 18 9.08 -24.40 -4.88
CA TYR A 18 8.32 -23.67 -3.86
C TYR A 18 9.18 -22.53 -3.33
N ARG A 19 9.58 -21.64 -4.25
CA ARG A 19 9.86 -20.26 -3.86
C ARG A 19 8.51 -19.65 -3.45
N HIS A 20 8.04 -20.05 -2.27
CA HIS A 20 6.87 -19.54 -1.58
C HIS A 20 6.98 -18.03 -1.69
N ARG A 21 6.09 -17.41 -2.45
CA ARG A 21 6.10 -15.95 -2.64
C ARG A 21 5.90 -15.40 -1.22
N PRO A 22 6.91 -14.76 -0.59
CA PRO A 22 6.84 -14.48 0.84
C PRO A 22 5.64 -13.62 1.23
N ASP A 23 5.08 -12.90 0.25
CA ASP A 23 3.95 -11.99 0.38
C ASP A 23 2.57 -12.67 0.46
N GLU A 24 2.42 -13.94 0.05
CA GLU A 24 1.09 -14.60 0.01
C GLU A 24 0.52 -14.96 1.39
N CYS A 25 1.36 -15.04 2.43
CA CYS A 25 0.92 -15.29 3.80
C CYS A 25 1.00 -14.06 4.72
N LEU A 26 1.38 -12.88 4.19
CA LEU A 26 1.47 -11.68 5.01
C LEU A 26 0.06 -11.08 5.24
N PRO A 27 -0.26 -10.68 6.48
CA PRO A 27 -1.53 -10.03 6.73
C PRO A 27 -1.60 -8.71 5.95
N LYS A 28 -2.65 -8.54 5.15
CA LYS A 28 -2.96 -7.28 4.47
C LYS A 28 -3.74 -6.38 5.44
N VAL A 29 -3.26 -5.16 5.64
CA VAL A 29 -4.02 -4.11 6.33
C VAL A 29 -4.51 -3.08 5.33
N VAL A 30 -5.79 -2.76 5.46
CA VAL A 30 -6.45 -1.71 4.69
C VAL A 30 -6.98 -0.67 5.65
N VAL A 31 -6.58 0.59 5.47
CA VAL A 31 -7.06 1.71 6.27
C VAL A 31 -7.95 2.57 5.38
N HIS A 32 -9.19 2.77 5.79
CA HIS A 32 -10.13 3.66 5.12
C HIS A 32 -10.25 4.98 5.89
N PHE A 33 -10.13 6.09 5.19
CA PHE A 33 -10.32 7.41 5.76
C PHE A 33 -10.92 8.37 4.74
N SER A 34 -11.48 9.47 5.23
CA SER A 34 -12.02 10.53 4.40
C SER A 34 -11.08 11.73 4.40
N VAL A 35 -10.86 12.29 3.21
CA VAL A 35 -10.17 13.57 3.00
C VAL A 35 -11.26 14.61 2.84
N LEU A 36 -11.33 15.54 3.78
CA LEU A 36 -12.32 16.61 3.72
C LEU A 36 -11.89 17.69 2.71
N PRO A 37 -12.85 18.41 2.12
CA PRO A 37 -12.58 19.61 1.33
C PRO A 37 -11.68 20.60 2.07
N GLY A 38 -10.68 21.13 1.37
CA GLY A 38 -9.72 22.08 1.93
C GLY A 38 -8.74 21.50 2.94
N ALA A 39 -8.81 20.21 3.27
CA ALA A 39 -7.85 19.57 4.16
C ALA A 39 -6.68 18.98 3.36
N THR A 40 -5.45 19.30 3.76
CA THR A 40 -4.23 18.68 3.21
C THR A 40 -3.67 17.69 4.22
N LEU A 41 -3.70 16.41 3.86
CA LEU A 41 -3.10 15.34 4.66
C LEU A 41 -1.66 15.13 4.23
N THR A 42 -0.76 15.01 5.21
CA THR A 42 0.63 14.61 4.96
C THR A 42 0.84 13.22 5.51
N TRP A 43 1.38 12.31 4.69
CA TRP A 43 1.63 10.94 5.10
C TRP A 43 3.05 10.50 4.77
N ARG A 44 3.67 9.75 5.70
CA ARG A 44 4.95 9.07 5.48
C ARG A 44 4.71 7.58 5.32
N VAL A 45 4.99 7.08 4.12
CA VAL A 45 4.76 5.70 3.71
C VAL A 45 5.75 4.80 4.45
N ASP A 46 5.28 4.02 5.41
CA ASP A 46 6.18 3.14 6.19
C ASP A 46 6.36 1.75 5.55
N ALA A 47 5.54 1.37 4.57
CA ALA A 47 5.63 0.11 3.83
C ALA A 47 5.07 0.33 2.43
N ASN A 48 5.48 -0.52 1.48
CA ASN A 48 4.92 -0.46 0.13
C ASN A 48 3.41 -0.61 0.21
N SER A 49 2.69 0.37 -0.36
CA SER A 49 1.25 0.49 -0.19
C SER A 49 0.59 0.87 -1.51
N THR A 50 -0.66 0.49 -1.66
CA THR A 50 -1.53 0.95 -2.75
C THR A 50 -2.59 1.86 -2.17
N LEU A 51 -2.67 3.08 -2.69
CA LEU A 51 -3.70 4.05 -2.39
C LEU A 51 -4.79 3.94 -3.45
N ALA A 52 -6.05 3.77 -3.04
CA ALA A 52 -7.19 3.76 -3.94
C ALA A 52 -8.18 4.87 -3.56
N VAL A 53 -8.68 5.58 -4.56
CA VAL A 53 -9.52 6.77 -4.40
C VAL A 53 -10.97 6.44 -4.74
N GLN A 54 -11.91 6.99 -3.98
CA GLN A 54 -13.34 6.81 -4.16
C GLN A 54 -14.09 8.13 -3.89
N GLY A 55 -15.22 8.34 -4.55
CA GLY A 55 -16.09 9.50 -4.35
C GLY A 55 -15.66 10.74 -5.13
N ALA A 56 -14.57 11.39 -4.71
CA ALA A 56 -14.09 12.65 -5.32
C ALA A 56 -12.64 12.54 -5.79
N ARG A 57 -12.28 13.39 -6.77
CA ARG A 57 -10.92 13.48 -7.31
C ARG A 57 -9.98 14.12 -6.29
N VAL A 58 -8.78 13.56 -6.21
CA VAL A 58 -7.73 14.03 -5.30
C VAL A 58 -6.46 14.32 -6.08
N TRP A 59 -5.67 15.27 -5.60
CA TRP A 59 -4.29 15.42 -6.04
C TRP A 59 -3.36 14.82 -4.99
N LEU A 60 -2.27 14.24 -5.49
CA LEU A 60 -1.23 13.61 -4.69
C LEU A 60 0.12 14.14 -5.13
N THR A 61 0.84 14.78 -4.20
CA THR A 61 2.23 15.17 -4.39
C THR A 61 3.12 14.21 -3.65
N ARG A 62 4.17 13.68 -4.30
CA ARG A 62 5.19 12.85 -3.65
C ARG A 62 6.52 13.58 -3.66
N VAL A 63 7.27 13.54 -2.55
CA VAL A 63 8.61 14.17 -2.48
C VAL A 63 9.55 13.69 -3.60
N SER A 64 9.41 12.43 -3.99
CA SER A 64 10.27 11.76 -4.97
C SER A 64 9.87 12.01 -6.44
N SER A 65 8.84 12.82 -6.70
CA SER A 65 8.41 13.15 -8.07
C SER A 65 8.29 14.67 -8.22
N PRO A 66 8.73 15.22 -9.36
CA PRO A 66 8.56 16.65 -9.64
C PRO A 66 7.13 17.02 -10.05
N TYR A 67 6.22 16.04 -10.20
CA TYR A 67 4.86 16.27 -10.68
C TYR A 67 3.81 15.83 -9.66
N ASP A 68 2.72 16.58 -9.64
CA ASP A 68 1.51 16.23 -8.91
C ASP A 68 0.66 15.26 -9.73
N HIS A 69 0.16 14.24 -9.04
CA HIS A 69 -0.63 13.16 -9.62
C HIS A 69 -2.08 13.41 -9.30
N TRP A 70 -2.92 13.55 -10.33
CA TRP A 70 -4.35 13.67 -10.16
C TRP A 70 -4.99 12.29 -10.27
N LEU A 71 -5.73 11.89 -9.24
CA LEU A 71 -6.35 10.57 -9.14
C LEU A 71 -7.87 10.71 -9.12
N ALA A 72 -8.51 10.15 -10.12
CA ALA A 72 -9.97 10.07 -10.21
C ALA A 72 -10.52 8.97 -9.28
N PRO A 73 -11.82 9.02 -8.93
CA PRO A 73 -12.47 7.91 -8.26
C PRO A 73 -12.32 6.60 -9.05
N GLY A 74 -11.86 5.55 -8.39
CA GLY A 74 -11.52 4.26 -9.01
C GLY A 74 -10.03 4.06 -9.28
N ASP A 75 -9.23 5.14 -9.28
CA ASP A 75 -7.80 5.03 -9.55
C ASP A 75 -7.06 4.42 -8.35
N GLU A 76 -6.03 3.66 -8.69
CA GLU A 76 -5.05 3.13 -7.75
C GLU A 76 -3.67 3.75 -8.00
N PHE A 77 -2.97 4.10 -6.94
CA PHE A 77 -1.65 4.68 -6.97
C PHE A 77 -0.70 3.93 -6.04
N ARG A 78 0.47 3.52 -6.56
CA ARG A 78 1.47 2.77 -5.79
C ARG A 78 2.43 3.71 -5.09
N LEU A 79 2.66 3.44 -3.81
CA LEU A 79 3.52 4.23 -2.94
C LEU A 79 4.61 3.36 -2.36
N GLN A 80 5.84 3.86 -2.39
CA GLN A 80 7.01 3.13 -1.92
C GLN A 80 7.33 3.48 -0.47
N ARG A 81 7.83 2.49 0.27
CA ARG A 81 8.33 2.71 1.63
C ARG A 81 9.37 3.84 1.65
N GLY A 82 9.21 4.75 2.61
CA GLY A 82 10.08 5.88 2.88
C GLY A 82 9.62 7.18 2.24
N GLU A 83 8.70 7.12 1.26
CA GLU A 83 8.18 8.31 0.60
C GLU A 83 7.31 9.13 1.55
N ARG A 84 7.34 10.45 1.37
CA ARG A 84 6.37 11.36 1.98
C ARG A 84 5.47 11.87 0.87
N VAL A 85 4.17 11.83 1.14
CA VAL A 85 3.13 12.27 0.22
C VAL A 85 2.21 13.28 0.89
N TRP A 86 1.67 14.17 0.07
CA TRP A 86 0.59 15.07 0.41
C TRP A 86 -0.61 14.73 -0.44
N LEU A 87 -1.79 14.84 0.17
CA LEU A 87 -3.05 14.48 -0.45
C LEU A 87 -4.10 15.52 -0.05
N SER A 88 -4.85 16.03 -1.02
CA SER A 88 -6.05 16.83 -0.77
C SER A 88 -7.08 16.61 -1.87
N THR A 89 -8.32 17.01 -1.62
CA THR A 89 -9.39 16.97 -2.61
C THR A 89 -9.28 18.15 -3.58
N GLU A 90 -9.72 17.95 -4.81
CA GLU A 90 -9.74 19.05 -5.81
C GLU A 90 -10.87 20.06 -5.55
N GLY A 91 -11.98 19.63 -4.93
CA GLY A 91 -13.15 20.48 -4.75
C GLY A 91 -13.87 20.27 -3.42
N GLU A 92 -15.13 20.70 -3.39
CA GLU A 92 -15.99 20.77 -2.20
C GLU A 92 -16.56 19.42 -1.74
N ALA A 93 -16.22 18.32 -2.42
CA ALA A 93 -16.65 16.99 -2.05
C ALA A 93 -15.55 16.23 -1.30
N ALA A 94 -15.92 15.57 -0.20
CA ALA A 94 -15.00 14.70 0.51
C ALA A 94 -14.63 13.46 -0.34
N ALA A 95 -13.35 13.13 -0.40
CA ALA A 95 -12.87 11.89 -1.02
C ALA A 95 -12.74 10.79 0.03
N ARG A 96 -13.16 9.57 -0.31
CA ARG A 96 -12.85 8.39 0.50
C ARG A 96 -11.61 7.74 -0.08
N VAL A 97 -10.59 7.57 0.75
CA VAL A 97 -9.33 6.98 0.34
C VAL A 97 -9.07 5.73 1.15
N SER A 98 -8.62 4.69 0.47
CA SER A 98 -8.20 3.45 1.11
C SER A 98 -6.72 3.23 0.86
N LEU A 99 -6.01 2.82 1.90
CA LEU A 99 -4.62 2.48 1.82
C LEU A 99 -4.42 1.03 2.18
N SER A 100 -3.95 0.25 1.21
CA SER A 100 -3.65 -1.17 1.36
C SER A 100 -2.15 -1.40 1.49
N SER A 101 -1.71 -2.10 2.52
CA SER A 101 -0.31 -2.50 2.69
C SER A 101 -0.20 -3.93 3.23
N LEU A 102 0.89 -4.62 2.88
CA LEU A 102 1.23 -5.91 3.50
C LEU A 102 2.05 -5.64 4.75
N LEU A 103 1.62 -6.19 5.88
CA LEU A 103 2.34 -6.07 7.14
C LEU A 103 3.52 -7.04 7.15
N PRO A 104 4.75 -6.57 7.39
CA PRO A 104 5.86 -7.45 7.68
C PRO A 104 5.54 -8.24 8.97
N ALA A 105 5.80 -9.54 8.99
CA ALA A 105 5.47 -10.46 10.09
C ALA A 105 6.10 -10.13 11.47
N ARG A 106 6.84 -9.03 11.63
CA ARG A 106 7.43 -8.59 12.91
C ARG A 106 6.39 -7.82 13.74
N ARG A 107 5.82 -8.49 14.76
CA ARG A 107 4.85 -7.95 15.76
C ARG A 107 5.14 -6.51 16.24
N GLY A 108 6.39 -6.14 16.48
CA GLY A 108 6.76 -4.79 16.96
C GLY A 108 6.65 -3.68 15.91
N VAL A 109 6.67 -4.02 14.62
CA VAL A 109 6.49 -3.05 13.53
C VAL A 109 5.02 -2.63 13.41
N ILE A 110 4.09 -3.55 13.71
CA ILE A 110 2.64 -3.35 13.61
C ILE A 110 2.16 -2.26 14.57
N ALA A 111 2.48 -2.37 15.86
CA ALA A 111 2.08 -1.39 16.87
C ALA A 111 2.63 0.01 16.57
N ARG A 112 3.88 0.08 16.08
CA ARG A 112 4.50 1.35 15.69
C ARG A 112 3.87 1.95 14.43
N TRP A 113 3.43 1.11 13.50
CA TRP A 113 2.71 1.53 12.30
C TRP A 113 1.35 2.14 12.64
N LEU A 114 0.56 1.43 13.47
CA LEU A 114 -0.75 1.91 13.94
C LEU A 114 -0.63 3.20 14.75
N GLY A 115 0.38 3.30 15.63
CA GLY A 115 0.65 4.52 16.39
C GLY A 115 0.97 5.73 15.51
N ARG A 116 1.61 5.52 14.34
CA ARG A 116 1.86 6.62 13.39
C ARG A 116 0.66 6.99 12.53
N LEU A 117 -0.23 6.04 12.25
CA LEU A 117 -1.52 6.35 11.61
C LEU A 117 -2.42 7.17 12.54
N ALA A 118 -2.33 6.97 13.87
CA ALA A 118 -3.07 7.78 14.83
C ALA A 118 -2.69 9.27 14.79
N TRP A 119 -1.49 9.63 14.33
CA TRP A 119 -1.07 11.03 14.16
C TRP A 119 -1.61 11.68 12.89
N LEU A 120 -2.20 10.91 11.97
CA LEU A 120 -2.95 11.45 10.83
C LEU A 120 -4.36 11.92 11.24
N SER A 121 -4.81 11.54 12.43
CA SER A 121 -6.11 11.94 12.96
C SER A 121 -6.02 13.37 13.50
N ILE A 122 -6.69 14.28 12.78
CA ILE A 122 -7.27 15.54 13.25
C ILE A 122 -6.28 16.72 13.30
N GLY A 123 -6.17 17.40 12.16
CA GLY A 123 -6.19 18.86 12.19
C GLY A 123 -7.65 19.28 12.22
N THR A 124 -8.16 19.75 13.36
CA THR A 124 -9.44 20.45 13.40
C THR A 124 -9.31 21.72 12.55
N PRO A 125 -10.11 21.93 11.49
CA PRO A 125 -10.14 23.22 10.82
C PRO A 125 -10.68 24.25 11.81
N THR A 126 -9.81 25.17 12.25
CA THR A 126 -10.22 26.35 13.00
C THR A 126 -10.94 27.28 12.03
N ALA A 127 -12.27 27.30 12.09
CA ALA A 127 -13.05 28.34 11.42
C ALA A 127 -12.75 29.69 12.08
N ARG A 128 -12.33 30.68 11.29
CA ARG A 128 -12.37 32.11 11.64
C ARG A 128 -13.28 32.82 10.66
#